data_AF-A0A7V1RCR8-F1
#
_entry.id   AF-A0A7V1RCR8-F1
#
_cell.length_a   1.000
_cell.length_b   1.000
_cell.length_c   1.000
_cell.angle_alpha   90.00
_cell.angle_beta   90.00
_cell.angle_gamma   90.00
#
_symmetry.space_group_name_H-M   'P 1'
#
loop_
_entity.id
_entity.type
_entity.pdbx_description
1 polymer ?
#
loop_
_entity_poly.entity_id
_entity_poly.type
_entity_poly.pdbx_seq_one_letter_code
_entity_poly.pdbx_strand_id
1 'polypeptide(L)'
;MTCAACGAATARRSAYCAVCGLAQDGKPHTDWNRTPEALAYEDLSRALADGEALLALTRGRVAGNWRPSRSLNPQSFLSPFANVGLTPNRLLVQQIHQGTGRALGGRPSAFPLSELHSLSVADADPFETGRTLRLVAHLQSGESVRLKVIGRFVHAAREMVEVWHSLCDTAPLNQSDPPLACPACRRPLDRLHRYCPYCGARQDQE
;
A
#
# COMPACT_ATOMS: atom_id res chain seq x y z
N MET A 1 4.50 -17.19 -24.11
CA MET A 1 4.01 -17.93 -22.92
C MET A 1 3.68 -16.90 -21.85
N THR A 2 2.68 -17.18 -21.03
CA THR A 2 2.29 -16.33 -19.90
C THR A 2 2.56 -17.07 -18.60
N CYS A 3 2.89 -16.33 -17.55
CA CYS A 3 3.07 -16.90 -16.22
C CYS A 3 1.71 -17.40 -15.70
N ALA A 4 1.64 -18.67 -15.27
CA ALA A 4 0.41 -19.28 -14.77
C ALA A 4 -0.16 -18.57 -13.53
N ALA A 5 0.68 -17.98 -12.67
CA ALA A 5 0.23 -17.25 -11.49
C ALA A 5 -0.28 -15.84 -11.83
N CYS A 6 0.57 -15.00 -12.45
CA CYS A 6 0.26 -13.58 -12.61
C CYS A 6 -0.22 -13.15 -14.00
N GLY A 7 -0.14 -14.04 -14.99
CA GLY A 7 -0.50 -13.76 -16.38
C GLY A 7 0.49 -12.85 -17.12
N ALA A 8 1.63 -12.49 -16.53
CA ALA A 8 2.67 -11.69 -17.18
C ALA A 8 3.28 -12.45 -18.36
N ALA A 9 3.63 -11.73 -19.44
CA ALA A 9 4.39 -12.31 -20.54
C ALA A 9 5.77 -12.80 -20.04
N THR A 10 6.09 -14.06 -20.27
CA THR A 10 7.35 -14.67 -19.82
C THR A 10 8.39 -14.64 -20.93
N ALA A 11 9.62 -14.22 -20.60
CA ALA A 11 10.74 -14.36 -21.50
C ALA A 11 11.02 -15.85 -21.73
N ARG A 12 11.18 -16.27 -22.99
CA ARG A 12 11.29 -17.69 -23.42
C ARG A 12 12.43 -18.50 -22.76
N ARG A 13 13.32 -17.88 -21.98
CA ARG A 13 14.50 -18.50 -21.37
C ARG A 13 14.68 -18.20 -19.87
N SER A 14 13.67 -17.62 -19.22
CA SER A 14 13.78 -17.32 -17.78
C SER A 14 13.25 -18.48 -16.95
N ALA A 15 14.08 -18.99 -16.03
CA ALA A 15 13.67 -20.02 -15.08
C ALA A 15 12.52 -19.57 -14.15
N TYR A 16 12.33 -18.26 -13.99
CA TYR A 16 11.33 -17.64 -13.12
C TYR A 16 10.61 -16.47 -13.80
N CYS A 17 9.38 -16.19 -13.38
CA CYS A 17 8.64 -15.01 -13.83
C CYS A 17 9.28 -13.73 -13.30
N ALA A 18 9.62 -12.78 -14.17
CA ALA A 18 10.23 -11.51 -13.78
C ALA A 18 9.32 -10.61 -12.93
N VAL A 19 8.00 -10.83 -13.00
CA VAL A 19 7.02 -10.05 -12.24
C VAL A 19 6.81 -10.63 -10.85
N CYS A 20 6.43 -11.91 -10.76
CA CYS A 20 6.01 -12.50 -9.48
C CYS A 20 7.01 -13.50 -8.90
N GLY A 21 7.99 -13.98 -9.68
CA GLY A 21 9.02 -14.91 -9.21
C GLY A 21 8.67 -16.39 -9.33
N LEU A 22 7.49 -16.76 -9.81
CA LEU A 22 7.09 -18.17 -9.97
C LEU A 22 7.98 -18.90 -10.98
N ALA A 23 8.49 -20.07 -10.61
CA ALA A 23 9.23 -20.97 -11.50
C ALA A 23 8.42 -21.32 -12.78
N GLN A 24 9.09 -21.40 -13.94
CA GLN A 24 8.45 -21.64 -15.24
C GLN A 24 8.63 -23.08 -15.77
N ASP A 25 9.59 -23.84 -15.23
CA ASP A 25 10.04 -25.12 -15.83
C ASP A 25 9.76 -26.34 -14.94
N GLY A 26 8.50 -26.82 -14.87
CA GLY A 26 8.14 -28.13 -14.29
C GLY A 26 8.47 -28.37 -12.81
N LYS A 27 9.08 -27.38 -12.14
CA LYS A 27 9.33 -27.35 -10.70
C LYS A 27 8.01 -27.19 -9.95
N PRO A 28 7.94 -27.60 -8.66
CA PRO A 28 6.76 -27.39 -7.85
C PRO A 28 6.31 -25.93 -7.92
N HIS A 29 4.99 -25.68 -8.04
CA HIS A 29 4.36 -24.35 -8.06
C HIS A 29 4.56 -23.52 -6.77
N THR A 30 5.47 -23.95 -5.90
CA THR A 30 5.80 -23.34 -4.61
C THR A 30 7.24 -22.79 -4.58
N ASP A 31 8.06 -22.98 -5.62
CA ASP A 31 9.38 -22.34 -5.71
C ASP A 31 9.25 -20.92 -6.30
N TRP A 32 9.51 -19.93 -5.45
CA TRP A 32 9.38 -18.50 -5.77
C TRP A 32 10.72 -17.80 -5.61
N ASN A 33 11.23 -17.26 -6.70
CA ASN A 33 12.46 -16.48 -6.70
C ASN A 33 12.24 -15.08 -6.12
N ARG A 34 13.16 -14.61 -5.28
CA ARG A 34 13.09 -13.29 -4.61
C ARG A 34 13.64 -12.13 -5.44
N THR A 35 14.26 -12.40 -6.59
CA THR A 35 14.78 -11.37 -7.49
C THR A 35 13.74 -10.28 -7.75
N PRO A 36 12.47 -10.57 -8.10
CA PRO A 36 11.47 -9.53 -8.33
C PRO A 36 11.22 -8.59 -7.12
N GLU A 37 11.33 -9.09 -5.89
CA GLU A 37 11.21 -8.27 -4.67
C GLU A 37 12.39 -7.30 -4.57
N ALA A 38 13.61 -7.79 -4.80
CA ALA A 38 14.81 -6.96 -4.83
C ALA A 38 14.74 -5.89 -5.95
N LEU A 39 14.23 -6.26 -7.12
CA LEU A 39 14.04 -5.30 -8.22
C LEU A 39 13.02 -4.22 -7.86
N ALA A 40 11.92 -4.60 -7.22
CA ALA A 40 10.91 -3.65 -6.76
C ALA A 40 11.51 -2.66 -5.74
N TYR A 41 12.31 -3.16 -4.80
CA TYR A 41 13.02 -2.33 -3.83
C TYR A 41 13.99 -1.36 -4.50
N GLU A 42 14.86 -1.84 -5.38
CA GLU A 42 15.81 -1.00 -6.12
C GLU A 42 15.11 0.10 -6.92
N ASP A 43 14.07 -0.27 -7.67
CA ASP A 43 13.38 0.64 -8.57
C ASP A 43 12.57 1.71 -7.82
N LEU A 44 11.96 1.35 -6.69
CA LEU A 44 11.25 2.30 -5.83
C LEU A 44 12.24 3.19 -5.08
N SER A 45 13.34 2.63 -4.55
CA SER A 45 14.36 3.40 -3.81
C SER A 45 14.98 4.49 -4.67
N ARG A 46 15.23 4.22 -5.96
CA ARG A 46 15.72 5.23 -6.92
C ARG A 46 14.72 6.35 -7.21
N ALA A 47 13.44 6.15 -6.90
CA ALA A 47 12.40 7.13 -7.15
C ALA A 47 12.04 7.98 -5.91
N LEU A 48 12.64 7.67 -4.76
CA LEU A 48 12.46 8.43 -3.53
C LEU A 48 13.17 9.79 -3.61
N ALA A 49 12.67 10.76 -2.85
CA ALA A 49 13.40 12.00 -2.63
C ALA A 49 14.58 11.77 -1.66
N ASP A 50 15.56 12.68 -1.67
CA ASP A 50 16.69 12.61 -0.73
C ASP A 50 16.19 12.57 0.72
N GLY A 51 16.64 11.56 1.49
CA GLY A 51 16.26 11.36 2.89
C GLY A 51 14.87 10.74 3.10
N GLU A 52 14.11 10.45 2.04
CA GLU A 52 12.85 9.71 2.15
C GLU A 52 13.12 8.20 2.26
N ALA A 53 12.50 7.54 3.24
CA ALA A 53 12.63 6.11 3.45
C ALA A 53 11.44 5.34 2.85
N LEU A 54 11.72 4.16 2.27
CA LEU A 54 10.70 3.19 1.89
C LEU A 54 10.35 2.33 3.11
N LEU A 55 9.10 2.40 3.57
CA LEU A 55 8.63 1.69 4.75
C LEU A 55 8.08 0.31 4.42
N ALA A 56 7.36 0.20 3.30
CA ALA A 56 6.82 -1.06 2.82
C ALA A 56 6.73 -1.05 1.29
N LEU A 57 6.74 -2.23 0.68
CA LEU A 57 6.54 -2.38 -0.76
C LEU A 57 5.75 -3.62 -1.08
N THR A 58 5.04 -3.59 -2.20
CA THR A 58 4.47 -4.78 -2.81
C THR A 58 4.50 -4.65 -4.32
N ARG A 59 4.08 -5.69 -5.03
CA ARG A 59 3.99 -5.72 -6.48
C ARG A 59 2.79 -6.53 -6.90
N GLY A 60 2.13 -6.08 -7.96
CA GLY A 60 0.96 -6.78 -8.46
C GLY A 60 0.47 -6.25 -9.78
N ARG A 61 -0.65 -6.80 -10.21
CA ARG A 61 -1.36 -6.40 -11.42
C ARG A 61 -2.44 -5.39 -11.07
N VAL A 62 -2.41 -4.22 -11.67
CA VAL A 62 -3.48 -3.23 -11.59
C VAL A 62 -4.77 -3.83 -12.15
N ALA A 63 -5.85 -3.76 -11.37
CA ALA A 63 -7.13 -4.39 -11.68
C ALA A 63 -8.29 -3.40 -11.59
N GLY A 64 -9.07 -3.25 -12.67
CA GLY A 64 -10.29 -2.44 -12.70
C GLY A 64 -10.18 -1.16 -13.53
N ASN A 65 -11.30 -0.44 -13.61
CA ASN A 65 -11.39 0.84 -14.32
C ASN A 65 -10.70 1.93 -13.50
N TRP A 66 -9.40 2.08 -13.69
CA TRP A 66 -8.72 3.30 -13.27
C TRP A 66 -9.24 4.41 -14.19
N ARG A 67 -10.24 5.16 -13.73
CA ARG A 67 -10.67 6.37 -14.45
C ARG A 67 -9.47 7.30 -14.46
N PRO A 68 -8.93 7.69 -15.63
CA PRO A 68 -7.79 8.59 -15.68
C PRO A 68 -8.22 9.93 -15.09
N SER A 69 -7.98 10.15 -13.80
CA SER A 69 -7.92 11.50 -13.29
C SER A 69 -6.61 12.14 -13.73
N ARG A 70 -6.60 13.46 -13.70
CA ARG A 70 -5.56 14.36 -14.24
C ARG A 70 -4.14 14.10 -13.71
N SER A 71 -3.92 13.15 -12.80
CA SER A 71 -2.67 12.89 -12.08
C SER A 71 -1.84 11.70 -12.60
N LEU A 72 -2.32 10.92 -13.58
CA LEU A 72 -1.58 9.78 -14.12
C LEU A 72 -1.04 10.01 -15.52
N ASN A 73 0.23 9.65 -15.69
CA ASN A 73 0.90 9.64 -16.98
C ASN A 73 0.18 8.64 -17.91
N PRO A 74 -0.35 9.05 -19.08
CA PRO A 74 -1.04 8.17 -20.03
C PRO A 74 -0.18 7.01 -20.56
N GLN A 75 1.14 7.00 -20.32
CA GLN A 75 1.95 5.78 -20.49
C GLN A 75 1.52 4.65 -19.56
N SER A 76 0.62 4.92 -18.61
CA SER A 76 0.03 3.95 -17.69
C SER A 76 -0.74 2.81 -18.36
N PHE A 77 -1.03 2.93 -19.66
CA PHE A 77 -1.67 1.89 -20.46
C PHE A 77 -0.69 0.84 -21.01
N LEU A 78 0.62 1.03 -20.87
CA LEU A 78 1.63 0.16 -21.48
C LEU A 78 1.92 -1.12 -20.67
N SER A 79 1.66 -1.11 -19.36
CA SER A 79 1.76 -2.31 -18.54
C SER A 79 0.72 -2.35 -17.43
N PRO A 80 0.01 -3.48 -17.25
CA PRO A 80 -0.93 -3.65 -16.17
C PRO A 80 -0.23 -4.04 -14.86
N PHE A 81 1.10 -4.01 -14.77
CA PHE A 81 1.82 -4.39 -13.55
C PHE A 81 2.55 -3.20 -12.95
N ALA A 82 2.58 -3.14 -11.61
CA ALA A 82 3.21 -2.05 -10.87
C ALA A 82 3.87 -2.54 -9.58
N ASN A 83 4.96 -1.88 -9.21
CA ASN A 83 5.43 -1.77 -7.85
C ASN A 83 4.53 -0.78 -7.10
N VAL A 84 4.25 -1.06 -5.84
CA VAL A 84 3.64 -0.12 -4.91
C VAL A 84 4.60 0.06 -3.75
N GLY A 85 4.89 1.31 -3.41
CA GLY A 85 5.75 1.67 -2.29
C GLY A 85 4.99 2.55 -1.31
N LEU A 86 5.23 2.38 -0.02
CA LEU A 86 4.71 3.22 1.04
C LEU A 86 5.89 3.94 1.71
N THR A 87 5.81 5.26 1.81
CA THR A 87 6.77 6.10 2.52
C THR A 87 6.05 6.83 3.67
N PRO A 88 6.76 7.55 4.55
CA PRO A 88 6.12 8.35 5.60
C PRO A 88 5.13 9.40 5.06
N ASN A 89 5.29 9.82 3.81
CA ASN A 89 4.57 10.98 3.26
C ASN A 89 3.63 10.62 2.10
N ARG A 90 3.84 9.48 1.42
CA ARG A 90 3.10 9.15 0.20
C ARG A 90 3.06 7.67 -0.11
N LEU A 91 2.02 7.30 -0.86
CA LEU A 91 1.93 6.04 -1.59
C LEU A 91 2.46 6.25 -3.02
N LEU A 92 3.40 5.41 -3.43
CA LEU A 92 3.99 5.40 -4.76
C LEU A 92 3.43 4.23 -5.58
N VAL A 93 3.06 4.49 -6.84
CA VAL A 93 2.67 3.46 -7.80
C VAL A 93 3.56 3.61 -9.03
N GLN A 94 4.44 2.64 -9.25
CA GLN A 94 5.43 2.65 -10.32
C GLN A 94 5.19 1.48 -11.25
N GLN A 95 4.88 1.75 -12.51
CA GLN A 95 4.64 0.69 -13.48
C GLN A 95 5.92 -0.05 -13.85
N ILE A 96 5.78 -1.33 -14.23
CA ILE A 96 6.92 -2.18 -14.59
C ILE A 96 6.71 -2.86 -15.95
N HIS A 97 7.81 -3.11 -16.67
CA HIS A 97 7.80 -3.91 -17.89
C HIS A 97 7.64 -5.40 -17.56
N GLN A 98 6.67 -6.07 -18.19
CA GLN A 98 6.33 -7.46 -17.87
C GLN A 98 7.47 -8.45 -18.12
N GLY A 99 8.25 -8.21 -19.19
CA GLY A 99 9.32 -9.12 -19.60
C GLY A 99 10.57 -9.04 -18.72
N THR A 100 10.82 -7.89 -18.09
CA THR A 100 12.04 -7.63 -17.30
C THR A 100 11.77 -7.45 -15.81
N GLY A 101 10.51 -7.21 -15.43
CA GLY A 101 10.13 -6.95 -14.04
C GLY A 101 10.65 -5.63 -13.50
N ARG A 102 11.10 -4.73 -14.37
CA ARG A 102 11.74 -3.46 -14.01
C ARG A 102 10.85 -2.27 -14.33
N ALA A 103 11.00 -1.20 -13.57
CA ALA A 103 10.25 0.04 -13.75
C ALA A 103 10.24 0.50 -15.22
N LEU A 104 9.06 0.88 -15.71
CA LEU A 104 8.95 1.68 -16.91
C LEU A 104 9.57 3.05 -16.62
N GLY A 105 10.33 3.59 -17.56
CA GLY A 105 10.93 4.92 -17.41
C GLY A 105 9.87 5.97 -17.06
N GLY A 106 10.23 6.94 -16.22
CA GLY A 106 9.31 7.97 -15.72
C GLY A 106 9.23 7.99 -14.20
N ARG A 107 8.63 9.05 -13.65
CA ARG A 107 8.37 9.15 -12.20
C ARG A 107 7.17 8.28 -11.83
N PRO A 108 7.22 7.56 -10.69
CA PRO A 108 6.03 6.91 -10.14
C PRO A 108 4.90 7.93 -9.93
N SER A 109 3.67 7.45 -10.03
CA SER A 109 2.54 8.20 -9.50
C SER A 109 2.66 8.25 -7.98
N ALA A 110 2.55 9.44 -7.42
CA ALA A 110 2.70 9.69 -5.99
C ALA A 110 1.39 10.27 -5.45
N PHE A 111 0.84 9.62 -4.43
CA PHE A 111 -0.37 10.05 -3.72
C PHE A 111 0.04 10.41 -2.29
N PRO A 112 -0.03 11.68 -1.88
CA PRO A 112 0.20 12.07 -0.49
C PRO A 112 -0.66 11.23 0.46
N LEU A 113 -0.11 10.85 1.63
CA LEU A 113 -0.91 10.10 2.62
C LEU A 113 -2.12 10.90 3.10
N SER A 114 -2.06 12.23 3.07
CA SER A 114 -3.19 13.11 3.37
C SER A 114 -4.36 12.94 2.39
N GLU A 115 -4.11 12.46 1.16
CA GLU A 115 -5.15 12.17 0.17
C GLU A 115 -5.64 10.72 0.25
N LEU A 116 -4.95 9.85 0.98
CA LEU A 116 -5.28 8.45 1.13
C LEU A 116 -6.34 8.29 2.23
N HIS A 117 -7.57 7.97 1.82
CA HIS A 117 -8.69 7.74 2.74
C HIS A 117 -8.59 6.38 3.43
N SER A 118 -8.27 5.33 2.69
CA SER A 118 -8.05 4.00 3.27
C SER A 118 -7.11 3.14 2.44
N LEU A 119 -6.40 2.23 3.11
CA LEU A 119 -5.61 1.18 2.48
C LEU A 119 -6.02 -0.17 3.09
N SER A 120 -6.43 -1.12 2.26
CA SER A 120 -6.94 -2.42 2.74
C SER A 120 -6.56 -3.56 1.82
N VAL A 121 -6.59 -4.78 2.35
CA VAL A 121 -6.44 -6.03 1.59
C VAL A 121 -7.68 -6.90 1.74
N ALA A 122 -8.05 -7.60 0.67
CA ALA A 122 -9.08 -8.63 0.67
C ALA A 122 -8.62 -9.83 -0.17
N ASP A 123 -9.13 -11.03 0.10
CA ASP A 123 -8.85 -12.17 -0.77
C ASP A 123 -9.36 -11.91 -2.20
N ALA A 124 -8.50 -12.18 -3.18
CA ALA A 124 -8.83 -11.97 -4.59
C ALA A 124 -9.31 -13.26 -5.28
N ASP A 125 -9.10 -14.41 -4.64
CA ASP A 125 -9.52 -15.72 -5.13
C ASP A 125 -10.16 -16.52 -3.98
N PRO A 126 -11.44 -16.95 -4.11
CA PRO A 126 -12.10 -17.73 -3.08
C PRO A 126 -11.64 -19.19 -3.03
N PHE A 127 -10.98 -19.70 -4.09
CA PHE A 127 -10.53 -21.09 -4.19
C PHE A 127 -9.07 -21.26 -3.75
N GLU A 128 -8.25 -20.23 -3.92
CA GLU A 128 -6.84 -20.19 -3.47
C GLU A 128 -6.59 -19.08 -2.44
N THR A 129 -7.31 -19.14 -1.32
CA THR A 129 -7.23 -18.15 -0.22
C THR A 129 -5.77 -17.93 0.23
N GLY A 130 -5.37 -16.67 0.37
CA GLY A 130 -4.01 -16.32 0.80
C GLY A 130 -2.90 -16.45 -0.25
N ARG A 131 -3.15 -17.02 -1.44
CA ARG A 131 -2.17 -17.00 -2.55
C ARG A 131 -2.28 -15.75 -3.43
N THR A 132 -3.47 -15.15 -3.42
CA THR A 132 -3.78 -13.95 -4.19
C THR A 132 -4.60 -13.00 -3.33
N LEU A 133 -4.12 -11.77 -3.16
CA LEU A 133 -4.86 -10.70 -2.50
C LEU A 133 -5.18 -9.56 -3.46
N ARG A 134 -6.20 -8.79 -3.11
CA ARG A 134 -6.51 -7.50 -3.69
C ARG A 134 -6.12 -6.43 -2.67
N LEU A 135 -5.08 -5.66 -2.98
CA LEU A 135 -4.78 -4.41 -2.29
C LEU A 135 -5.65 -3.30 -2.90
N VAL A 136 -6.30 -2.51 -2.05
CA VAL A 136 -7.13 -1.38 -2.46
C VAL A 136 -6.74 -0.14 -1.68
N ALA A 137 -6.34 0.91 -2.40
CA ALA A 137 -6.12 2.24 -1.86
C ALA A 137 -7.26 3.15 -2.33
N HIS A 138 -8.06 3.68 -1.41
CA HIS A 138 -9.10 4.66 -1.69
C HIS A 138 -8.57 6.06 -1.43
N LEU A 139 -8.75 6.97 -2.40
CA LEU A 139 -8.39 8.37 -2.25
C LEU A 139 -9.61 9.18 -1.77
N GLN A 140 -9.35 10.30 -1.10
CA GLN A 140 -10.39 11.25 -0.69
C GLN A 140 -11.19 11.82 -1.87
N SER A 141 -10.61 11.84 -3.07
CA SER A 141 -11.29 12.22 -4.31
C SER A 141 -12.41 11.25 -4.73
N GLY A 142 -12.54 10.09 -4.05
CA GLY A 142 -13.44 9.01 -4.43
C GLY A 142 -12.83 8.02 -5.43
N GLU A 143 -11.60 8.26 -5.87
CA GLU A 143 -10.86 7.35 -6.72
C GLU A 143 -10.32 6.14 -5.94
N SER A 144 -10.00 5.05 -6.65
CA SER A 144 -9.37 3.89 -6.02
C SER A 144 -8.31 3.26 -6.90
N VAL A 145 -7.17 2.96 -6.30
CA VAL A 145 -6.13 2.10 -6.87
C VAL A 145 -6.37 0.67 -6.40
N ARG A 146 -6.42 -0.28 -7.32
CA ARG A 146 -6.68 -1.69 -7.02
C ARG A 146 -5.60 -2.55 -7.65
N LEU A 147 -4.97 -3.39 -6.84
CA LEU A 147 -3.87 -4.24 -7.25
C LEU A 147 -4.17 -5.70 -6.87
N LYS A 148 -4.16 -6.60 -7.85
CA LYS A 148 -4.12 -8.05 -7.64
C LYS A 148 -2.66 -8.45 -7.35
N VAL A 149 -2.39 -8.76 -6.09
CA VAL A 149 -1.10 -9.18 -5.55
C VAL A 149 -1.06 -10.70 -5.49
N ILE A 150 0.08 -11.30 -5.86
CA ILE A 150 0.18 -12.75 -6.10
C ILE A 150 1.47 -13.29 -5.52
N GLY A 151 1.41 -14.50 -4.95
CA GLY A 151 2.58 -15.22 -4.48
C GLY A 151 3.22 -14.55 -3.28
N ARG A 152 4.55 -14.43 -3.27
CA ARG A 152 5.30 -13.89 -2.12
C ARG A 152 4.92 -12.45 -1.75
N PHE A 153 4.53 -11.64 -2.74
CA PHE A 153 4.12 -10.25 -2.51
C PHE A 153 2.83 -10.11 -1.69
N VAL A 154 2.05 -11.20 -1.52
CA VAL A 154 0.85 -11.20 -0.68
C VAL A 154 1.18 -10.83 0.77
N HIS A 155 2.25 -11.40 1.31
CA HIS A 155 2.67 -11.06 2.68
C HIS A 155 3.07 -9.59 2.77
N ALA A 156 3.88 -9.12 1.82
CA ALA A 156 4.32 -7.73 1.77
C ALA A 156 3.16 -6.73 1.61
N ALA A 157 2.07 -7.12 0.94
CA ALA A 157 0.86 -6.29 0.87
C ALA A 157 0.10 -6.21 2.20
N ARG A 158 0.09 -7.28 3.01
CA ARG A 158 -0.48 -7.25 4.36
C ARG A 158 0.36 -6.36 5.28
N GLU A 159 1.68 -6.57 5.28
CA GLU A 159 2.63 -5.73 6.03
C GLU A 159 2.49 -4.25 5.66
N MET A 160 2.31 -3.93 4.37
CA MET A 160 2.06 -2.54 3.94
C MET A 160 0.80 -1.93 4.57
N VAL A 161 -0.30 -2.69 4.67
CA VAL A 161 -1.53 -2.22 5.32
C VAL A 161 -1.31 -2.03 6.82
N GLU A 162 -0.59 -2.93 7.48
CA GLU A 162 -0.23 -2.81 8.91
C GLU A 162 0.65 -1.58 9.19
N VAL A 163 1.63 -1.31 8.32
CA VAL A 163 2.46 -0.10 8.40
C VAL A 163 1.62 1.15 8.19
N TRP A 164 0.71 1.15 7.20
CA TRP A 164 -0.19 2.27 6.98
C TRP A 164 -1.08 2.55 8.20
N HIS A 165 -1.68 1.52 8.80
CA HIS A 165 -2.45 1.67 10.04
C HIS A 165 -1.59 2.24 11.16
N SER A 166 -0.36 1.75 11.33
CA SER A 166 0.55 2.26 12.36
C SER A 166 0.89 3.75 12.16
N LEU A 167 1.02 4.21 10.91
CA LEU A 167 1.22 5.63 10.58
C LEU A 167 -0.03 6.48 10.88
N CYS A 168 -1.22 5.93 10.64
CA CYS A 168 -2.48 6.60 10.94
C CYS A 168 -2.79 6.64 12.45
N ASP A 169 -2.43 5.60 13.18
CA ASP A 169 -2.63 5.50 14.64
C ASP A 169 -1.65 6.39 15.41
N THR A 170 -0.49 6.68 14.83
CA THR A 170 0.50 7.62 15.39
C THR A 170 0.31 9.06 14.93
N ALA A 171 -0.54 9.31 13.93
CA ALA A 171 -1.04 10.65 13.69
C ALA A 171 -2.00 11.01 14.84
N PRO A 172 -1.82 12.15 15.54
CA PRO A 172 -2.72 12.49 16.62
C PRO A 172 -4.14 12.51 16.06
N LEU A 173 -5.01 11.75 16.71
CA LEU A 173 -6.46 11.76 16.54
C LEU A 173 -6.94 13.21 16.41
N ASN A 174 -7.04 13.71 15.18
CA ASN A 174 -7.90 14.83 14.82
C ASN A 174 -9.36 14.32 14.78
N GLN A 175 -9.76 13.60 15.83
CA GLN A 175 -11.13 13.63 16.30
C GLN A 175 -11.21 14.89 17.14
N SER A 176 -11.61 15.97 16.48
CA SER A 176 -12.12 17.18 17.12
C SER A 176 -13.43 16.85 17.84
N ASP A 177 -13.36 16.06 18.91
CA ASP A 177 -14.25 16.29 20.03
C ASP A 177 -13.67 17.51 20.77
N PRO A 178 -14.48 18.51 21.12
CA PRO A 178 -13.99 19.66 21.85
C PRO A 178 -13.33 19.17 23.14
N PRO A 179 -12.12 19.65 23.49
CA PRO A 179 -11.42 19.20 24.68
C PRO A 179 -12.34 19.38 25.89
N LEU A 180 -12.58 18.29 26.61
CA LEU A 180 -13.38 18.29 27.84
C LEU A 180 -12.78 19.34 28.79
N ALA A 181 -13.53 20.42 29.06
CA ALA A 181 -13.08 21.46 29.97
C ALA A 181 -13.70 21.23 31.35
N CYS A 182 -12.91 21.40 32.41
CA CYS A 182 -13.43 21.37 33.77
C CYS A 182 -14.48 22.50 33.95
N PRO A 183 -15.71 22.23 34.40
CA PRO A 183 -16.73 23.27 34.55
C PRO A 183 -16.38 24.30 35.63
N ALA A 184 -15.54 23.92 36.61
CA ALA A 184 -15.14 24.80 37.71
C ALA A 184 -13.98 25.74 37.34
N CYS A 185 -12.94 25.24 36.67
CA CYS A 185 -11.72 26.02 36.40
C CYS A 185 -11.42 26.25 34.91
N ARG A 186 -12.26 25.71 34.02
CA ARG A 186 -12.20 25.79 32.55
C ARG A 186 -10.89 25.31 31.91
N ARG A 187 -10.04 24.60 32.66
CA ARG A 187 -8.83 24.00 32.12
C ARG A 187 -9.18 22.76 31.28
N PRO A 188 -8.45 22.52 30.17
CA PRO A 188 -8.64 21.33 29.35
C PRO A 188 -8.25 20.07 30.14
N LEU A 189 -9.02 19.00 29.95
CA LEU A 189 -8.85 17.69 30.55
C LEU A 189 -8.61 16.68 29.45
N ASP A 190 -7.58 15.85 29.63
CA ASP A 190 -7.25 14.79 28.67
C ASP A 190 -8.24 13.60 28.74
N ARG A 191 -8.99 13.47 29.85
CA ARG A 191 -10.01 12.42 30.07
C ARG A 191 -10.98 12.77 31.21
N LEU A 192 -12.14 12.11 31.24
CA LEU A 192 -13.13 12.19 32.33
C LEU A 192 -12.58 11.54 33.61
N HIS A 193 -12.17 12.37 34.57
CA HIS A 193 -11.79 11.96 35.92
C HIS A 193 -12.90 12.26 36.91
N ARG A 194 -13.09 11.45 37.95
CA ARG A 194 -14.05 11.74 39.03
C ARG A 194 -13.80 13.09 39.73
N TYR A 195 -12.55 13.56 39.73
CA TYR A 195 -12.14 14.86 40.25
C TYR A 195 -11.16 15.55 39.28
N CYS A 196 -11.26 16.86 39.12
CA CYS A 196 -10.35 17.64 38.29
C CYS A 196 -8.92 17.61 38.87
N PRO A 197 -7.89 17.24 38.08
CA PRO A 197 -6.50 17.19 38.57
C PRO A 197 -5.93 18.57 38.89
N TYR A 198 -6.53 19.65 38.37
CA TYR A 198 -6.01 21.01 38.55
C TYR A 198 -6.66 21.79 39.71
N CYS A 199 -7.93 21.53 40.02
CA CYS A 199 -8.66 22.26 41.07
C CYS A 199 -9.37 21.37 42.10
N GLY A 200 -9.31 20.05 41.96
CA GLY A 200 -9.93 19.10 42.87
C GLY A 200 -11.46 19.02 42.81
N ALA A 201 -12.12 19.83 41.97
CA ALA A 201 -13.58 19.83 41.85
C ALA A 201 -14.10 18.49 41.29
N ARG A 202 -15.12 17.93 41.94
CA ARG A 202 -15.77 16.67 41.51
C ARG A 202 -16.43 16.88 40.14
N GLN A 203 -16.21 15.97 39.21
CA GLN A 203 -16.81 16.00 37.87
C GLN A 203 -17.99 15.03 37.87
N ASP A 204 -19.11 15.40 38.51
CA ASP A 204 -20.32 14.60 38.44
C ASP A 204 -21.05 14.94 37.13
N GLN A 205 -21.24 13.93 36.28
CA GLN A 205 -22.23 13.98 35.20
C GLN A 205 -23.54 13.42 35.77
N GLU A 206 -24.59 14.25 35.81
CA GLU A 206 -25.96 13.73 35.72
C GLU A 206 -26.20 13.16 34.31
#